data_AF-A0A1L8TQA7-F1
#
_entry.id   AF-A0A1L8TQA7-F1
#
_cell.length_a   1.000
_cell.length_b   1.000
_cell.length_c   1.000
_cell.angle_alpha   90.00
_cell.angle_beta   90.00
_cell.angle_gamma   90.00
#
_symmetry.space_group_name_H-M   'P 1'
#
loop_
_entity.id
_entity.type
_entity.pdbx_description
1 polymer ?
#
loop_
_entity_poly.entity_id
_entity_poly.type
_entity_poly.pdbx_seq_one_letter_code
_entity_poly.pdbx_strand_id
1 'polypeptide(L)'
;MKTEQELSTITLKKHGKTYSYLNSHHYNWFKAIDLNLLNSDGFTNYFLRIKKNEPIIFETLQTMVQQSLIIAFQHDLSDADTFVLLTVAWAHGFVPENSAAAVYDLDRFLTDYTIQKDPLFGLNQMNTDFNQVLLQHFPKVRRQDLRLIYRLLSLKDAKAAKIDEELTTLNEPTRKRTELLLNL
;
A
#
# COMPACT_ATOMS: atom_id res chain seq x y z
N MET A 1 -0.65 -15.52 6.75
CA MET A 1 0.62 -14.80 7.04
C MET A 1 1.80 -15.77 7.12
N LYS A 2 3.00 -15.32 6.74
CA LYS A 2 4.25 -16.08 6.92
C LYS A 2 4.66 -16.10 8.40
N THR A 3 5.13 -17.26 8.83
CA THR A 3 5.73 -17.49 10.16
C THR A 3 7.09 -16.80 10.28
N GLU A 4 7.57 -16.55 11.50
CA GLU A 4 8.91 -15.99 11.72
C GLU A 4 10.01 -16.85 11.09
N GLN A 5 9.85 -18.17 11.11
CA GLN A 5 10.79 -19.10 10.48
C GLN A 5 10.83 -18.88 8.97
N GLU A 6 9.69 -18.76 8.29
CA GLU A 6 9.64 -18.44 6.86
C GLU A 6 10.24 -17.06 6.56
N LEU A 7 9.94 -16.06 7.38
CA LEU A 7 10.48 -14.71 7.22
C LEU A 7 12.00 -14.66 7.40
N SER A 8 12.58 -15.50 8.27
CA SER A 8 14.03 -15.57 8.50
C SER A 8 14.83 -15.96 7.25
N THR A 9 14.19 -16.66 6.31
CA THR A 9 14.81 -17.10 5.05
C THR A 9 14.86 -16.00 3.98
N ILE A 10 14.09 -14.93 4.16
CA ILE A 10 13.99 -13.83 3.19
C ILE A 10 15.20 -12.92 3.36
N THR A 11 16.00 -12.85 2.30
CA THR A 11 17.23 -12.05 2.27
C THR A 11 17.36 -11.25 0.98
N LEU A 12 18.08 -10.14 1.06
CA LEU A 12 18.47 -9.29 -0.07
C LEU A 12 20.00 -9.29 -0.16
N LYS A 13 20.55 -9.58 -1.35
CA LYS A 13 22.00 -9.45 -1.60
C LYS A 13 22.30 -8.18 -2.38
N LYS A 14 23.05 -7.26 -1.78
CA LYS A 14 23.43 -5.98 -2.40
C LYS A 14 24.85 -5.60 -2.00
N HIS A 15 25.66 -5.17 -2.96
CA HIS A 15 27.07 -4.78 -2.76
C HIS A 15 27.91 -5.82 -1.99
N GLY A 16 27.72 -7.12 -2.27
CA GLY A 16 28.45 -8.21 -1.60
C GLY A 16 28.03 -8.48 -0.15
N LYS A 17 26.99 -7.81 0.36
CA LYS A 17 26.41 -8.04 1.69
C LYS A 17 25.04 -8.70 1.57
N THR A 18 24.70 -9.51 2.56
CA THR A 18 23.37 -10.12 2.72
C THR A 18 22.63 -9.39 3.83
N TYR A 19 21.43 -8.91 3.52
CA TYR A 19 20.51 -8.27 4.45
C TYR A 19 19.36 -9.23 4.73
N SER A 20 18.90 -9.28 5.98
CA SER A 20 17.75 -10.11 6.39
C SER A 20 16.49 -9.24 6.49
N TYR A 21 15.36 -9.78 6.02
CA TYR A 21 14.07 -9.09 6.13
C TYR A 21 13.68 -8.80 7.58
N LEU A 22 13.87 -9.77 8.50
CA LEU A 22 13.54 -9.60 9.91
C LEU A 22 14.32 -8.47 10.60
N ASN A 23 15.49 -8.11 10.07
CA ASN A 23 16.33 -7.01 10.59
C ASN A 23 16.21 -5.73 9.74
N SER A 24 15.19 -5.64 8.89
CA SER A 24 14.97 -4.51 8.00
C SER A 24 13.95 -3.52 8.56
N HIS A 25 14.03 -2.27 8.12
CA HIS A 25 13.00 -1.28 8.45
C HIS A 25 11.63 -1.65 7.86
N HIS A 26 11.57 -2.39 6.75
CA HIS A 26 10.33 -2.91 6.17
C HIS A 26 9.60 -3.86 7.13
N TYR A 27 10.32 -4.72 7.83
CA TYR A 27 9.72 -5.57 8.87
C TYR A 27 9.26 -4.76 10.09
N ASN A 28 10.04 -3.74 10.49
CA ASN A 28 9.61 -2.82 11.56
C ASN A 28 8.32 -2.07 11.18
N TRP A 29 8.19 -1.64 9.92
CA TRP A 29 6.97 -1.06 9.39
C TRP A 29 5.79 -2.04 9.46
N PHE A 30 6.00 -3.30 9.07
CA PHE A 30 4.97 -4.32 9.18
C PHE A 30 4.48 -4.45 10.63
N LYS A 31 5.40 -4.57 11.60
CA LYS A 31 5.07 -4.67 13.02
C LYS A 31 4.34 -3.45 13.54
N ALA A 32 4.72 -2.25 13.11
CA ALA A 32 4.06 -1.01 13.50
C ALA A 32 2.64 -0.92 12.94
N ILE A 33 2.43 -1.26 11.66
CA ILE A 33 1.09 -1.28 11.04
C ILE A 33 0.21 -2.34 11.71
N ASP A 34 0.75 -3.54 11.91
CA ASP A 34 0.02 -4.63 12.54
C ASP A 34 -0.44 -4.26 13.96
N LEU A 35 0.43 -3.61 14.74
CA LEU A 35 0.09 -3.15 16.09
C LEU A 35 -0.90 -1.98 16.08
N ASN A 36 -0.61 -0.93 15.30
CA ASN A 36 -1.27 0.37 15.44
C ASN A 36 -2.50 0.55 14.53
N LEU A 37 -2.56 -0.16 13.40
CA LEU A 37 -3.62 0.01 12.41
C LEU A 37 -4.58 -1.18 12.40
N LEU A 38 -4.03 -2.39 12.49
CA LEU A 38 -4.78 -3.63 12.37
C LEU A 38 -5.30 -4.11 13.74
N ASN A 39 -4.55 -3.89 14.81
CA ASN A 39 -4.88 -4.39 16.15
C ASN A 39 -5.15 -3.30 17.20
N SER A 40 -5.14 -2.02 16.82
CA SER A 40 -5.45 -0.92 17.72
C SER A 40 -6.96 -0.69 17.84
N ASP A 41 -7.44 -0.58 19.08
CA ASP A 41 -8.83 -0.21 19.39
C ASP A 41 -9.16 1.24 18.99
N GLY A 42 -8.15 2.08 18.72
CA GLY A 42 -8.30 3.53 18.55
C GLY A 42 -8.33 4.04 17.11
N PHE A 43 -7.96 3.23 16.11
CA PHE A 43 -7.59 3.78 14.80
C PHE A 43 -8.77 3.89 13.82
N THR A 44 -9.62 2.87 13.71
CA THR A 44 -10.92 2.99 13.02
C THR A 44 -11.85 1.85 13.44
N ASN A 45 -13.12 2.17 13.71
CA ASN A 45 -14.19 1.20 13.93
C ASN A 45 -14.36 0.20 12.76
N TYR A 46 -13.83 0.52 11.58
CA TYR A 46 -13.89 -0.31 10.39
C TYR A 46 -13.07 -1.60 10.50
N PHE A 47 -11.78 -1.54 10.83
CA PHE A 47 -10.96 -2.75 10.96
C PHE A 47 -11.37 -3.61 12.12
N LEU A 48 -11.80 -3.01 13.23
CA LEU A 48 -12.38 -3.76 14.34
C LEU A 48 -13.66 -4.51 13.92
N ARG A 49 -14.48 -3.90 13.05
CA ARG A 49 -15.68 -4.54 12.50
C ARG A 49 -15.32 -5.67 11.53
N ILE A 50 -14.41 -5.46 10.58
CA ILE A 50 -13.99 -6.54 9.66
C ILE A 50 -13.32 -7.65 10.45
N LYS A 51 -12.39 -7.34 11.36
CA LYS A 51 -11.73 -8.36 12.19
C LYS A 51 -12.74 -9.20 12.98
N LYS A 52 -13.83 -8.59 13.47
CA LYS A 52 -14.88 -9.28 14.21
C LYS A 52 -15.85 -10.06 13.32
N ASN A 53 -16.30 -9.45 12.23
CA ASN A 53 -17.41 -9.96 11.42
C ASN A 53 -16.93 -10.78 10.21
N GLU A 54 -15.73 -10.51 9.71
CA GLU A 54 -15.13 -11.02 8.49
C GLU A 54 -13.63 -11.34 8.69
N PRO A 55 -13.27 -12.20 9.67
CA PRO A 55 -11.87 -12.44 10.07
C PRO A 55 -10.98 -12.97 8.94
N ILE A 56 -11.53 -13.74 7.99
CA ILE A 56 -10.78 -14.27 6.84
C ILE A 56 -10.33 -13.12 5.91
N ILE A 57 -11.19 -12.14 5.68
CA ILE A 57 -10.88 -10.96 4.87
C ILE A 57 -9.82 -10.11 5.57
N PHE A 58 -9.94 -9.97 6.89
CA PHE A 58 -8.93 -9.31 7.70
C PHE A 58 -7.55 -9.99 7.62
N GLU A 59 -7.48 -11.31 7.77
CA GLU A 59 -6.21 -12.06 7.64
C GLU A 59 -5.61 -11.96 6.23
N THR A 60 -6.46 -11.88 5.20
CA THR A 60 -6.04 -11.67 3.81
C THR A 60 -5.40 -10.29 3.67
N LEU A 61 -6.04 -9.24 4.20
CA LEU A 61 -5.51 -7.88 4.23
C LEU A 61 -4.14 -7.82 4.94
N GLN A 62 -4.03 -8.42 6.13
CA GLN A 62 -2.76 -8.49 6.86
C GLN A 62 -1.67 -9.19 6.04
N THR A 63 -2.03 -10.28 5.36
CA THR A 63 -1.11 -11.03 4.50
C THR A 63 -0.67 -10.21 3.28
N MET A 64 -1.56 -9.45 2.64
CA MET A 64 -1.23 -8.56 1.53
C MET A 64 -0.27 -7.45 1.94
N VAL A 65 -0.49 -6.86 3.12
CA VAL A 65 0.40 -5.84 3.70
C VAL A 65 1.78 -6.43 3.99
N GLN A 66 1.85 -7.61 4.62
CA GLN A 66 3.11 -8.31 4.87
C GLN A 66 3.86 -8.60 3.56
N GLN A 67 3.15 -9.10 2.55
CA GLN A 67 3.73 -9.45 1.26
C GLN A 67 4.26 -8.21 0.52
N SER A 68 3.57 -7.08 0.59
CA SER A 68 4.01 -5.83 -0.03
C SER A 68 5.34 -5.33 0.55
N LEU A 69 5.52 -5.46 1.86
CA LEU A 69 6.77 -5.07 2.54
C LEU A 69 7.92 -6.05 2.26
N ILE A 70 7.61 -7.33 2.08
CA ILE A 70 8.59 -8.34 1.61
C ILE A 70 9.05 -8.00 0.20
N ILE A 71 8.12 -7.73 -0.72
CA ILE A 71 8.42 -7.37 -2.12
C ILE A 71 9.26 -6.10 -2.14
N ALA A 72 8.85 -5.07 -1.40
CA ALA A 72 9.59 -3.83 -1.31
C ALA A 72 11.04 -4.03 -0.83
N PHE A 73 11.24 -4.88 0.18
CA PHE A 73 12.56 -5.27 0.65
C PHE A 73 13.37 -6.02 -0.41
N GLN A 74 12.77 -7.00 -1.09
CA GLN A 74 13.45 -7.82 -2.10
C GLN A 74 13.85 -7.03 -3.35
N HIS A 75 13.06 -6.01 -3.70
CA HIS A 75 13.32 -5.12 -4.82
C HIS A 75 14.07 -3.83 -4.43
N ASP A 76 14.45 -3.69 -3.15
CA ASP A 76 15.18 -2.53 -2.63
C ASP A 76 14.50 -1.20 -3.00
N LEU A 77 13.17 -1.18 -2.87
CA LEU A 77 12.36 -0.03 -3.22
C LEU A 77 12.67 1.17 -2.31
N SER A 78 12.49 2.36 -2.86
CA SER A 78 12.53 3.57 -2.05
C SER A 78 11.35 3.60 -1.08
N ASP A 79 11.51 4.24 0.07
CA ASP A 79 10.44 4.40 1.06
C ASP A 79 9.13 4.92 0.44
N ALA A 80 9.22 5.81 -0.55
CA ALA A 80 8.07 6.38 -1.25
C ALA A 80 7.37 5.34 -2.14
N ASP A 81 8.12 4.48 -2.80
CA ASP A 81 7.58 3.38 -3.62
C ASP A 81 7.01 2.27 -2.77
N THR A 82 7.68 1.94 -1.66
CA THR A 82 7.16 1.03 -0.63
C THR A 82 5.82 1.52 -0.10
N PHE A 83 5.70 2.82 0.20
CA PHE A 83 4.44 3.42 0.62
C PHE A 83 3.34 3.31 -0.44
N VAL A 84 3.66 3.59 -1.71
CA VAL A 84 2.72 3.44 -2.83
C VAL A 84 2.25 1.99 -2.94
N LEU A 85 3.17 1.03 -2.97
CA LEU A 85 2.88 -0.40 -3.10
C LEU A 85 1.99 -0.89 -1.94
N LEU A 86 2.35 -0.52 -0.71
CA LEU A 86 1.58 -0.84 0.49
C LEU A 86 0.16 -0.29 0.41
N THR A 87 0.01 0.98 0.00
CA THR A 87 -1.30 1.63 -0.08
C THR A 87 -2.18 1.00 -1.16
N VAL A 88 -1.61 0.62 -2.31
CA VAL A 88 -2.33 -0.09 -3.37
C VAL A 88 -2.75 -1.48 -2.92
N ALA A 89 -1.86 -2.24 -2.29
CA ALA A 89 -2.18 -3.57 -1.78
C ALA A 89 -3.27 -3.52 -0.71
N TRP A 90 -3.19 -2.53 0.18
CA TRP A 90 -4.20 -2.28 1.20
C TRP A 90 -5.53 -1.87 0.57
N ALA A 91 -5.55 -0.85 -0.29
CA ALA A 91 -6.75 -0.37 -0.98
C ALA A 91 -7.45 -1.51 -1.76
N HIS A 92 -6.67 -2.33 -2.46
CA HIS A 92 -7.19 -3.49 -3.19
C HIS A 92 -7.77 -4.57 -2.27
N GLY A 93 -7.17 -4.80 -1.10
CA GLY A 93 -7.65 -5.82 -0.17
C GLY A 93 -9.00 -5.49 0.46
N PHE A 94 -9.49 -4.24 0.38
CA PHE A 94 -10.86 -3.90 0.81
C PHE A 94 -11.92 -4.60 -0.06
N VAL A 95 -11.64 -4.80 -1.35
CA VAL A 95 -12.53 -5.52 -2.28
C VAL A 95 -11.67 -6.37 -3.23
N PRO A 96 -11.25 -7.58 -2.84
CA PRO A 96 -10.31 -8.40 -3.60
C PRO A 96 -10.83 -8.81 -4.99
N GLU A 97 -12.12 -8.66 -5.27
CA GLU A 97 -12.78 -9.06 -6.52
C GLU A 97 -13.00 -7.89 -7.51
N ASN A 98 -12.79 -6.62 -7.10
CA ASN A 98 -13.08 -5.48 -7.97
C ASN A 98 -12.22 -4.24 -7.63
N SER A 99 -11.18 -3.99 -8.42
CA SER A 99 -10.34 -2.79 -8.31
C SER A 99 -11.11 -1.46 -8.46
N ALA A 100 -12.19 -1.40 -9.23
CA ALA A 100 -13.01 -0.19 -9.32
C ALA A 100 -13.81 0.06 -8.04
N ALA A 101 -14.28 -1.00 -7.39
CA ALA A 101 -14.87 -0.91 -6.05
C ALA A 101 -13.81 -0.56 -5.00
N ALA A 102 -12.59 -1.10 -5.11
CA ALA A 102 -11.47 -0.68 -4.27
C ALA A 102 -11.10 0.79 -4.45
N VAL A 103 -11.18 1.34 -5.67
CA VAL A 103 -11.05 2.79 -5.92
C VAL A 103 -12.19 3.55 -5.28
N TYR A 104 -13.44 3.06 -5.40
CA TYR A 104 -14.60 3.69 -4.77
C TYR A 104 -14.56 3.63 -3.25
N ASP A 105 -14.11 2.53 -2.65
CA ASP A 105 -13.99 2.38 -1.21
C ASP A 105 -12.76 3.09 -0.68
N LEU A 106 -11.68 3.19 -1.46
CA LEU A 106 -10.59 4.11 -1.18
C LEU A 106 -11.13 5.55 -1.22
N ASP A 107 -11.83 5.96 -2.27
CA ASP A 107 -12.44 7.29 -2.41
C ASP A 107 -13.46 7.58 -1.30
N ARG A 108 -14.24 6.58 -0.90
CA ARG A 108 -15.20 6.66 0.20
C ARG A 108 -14.49 6.67 1.54
N PHE A 109 -13.47 5.86 1.76
CA PHE A 109 -12.63 5.93 2.95
C PHE A 109 -11.99 7.32 3.05
N LEU A 110 -11.48 7.84 1.94
CA LEU A 110 -10.98 9.20 1.83
C LEU A 110 -12.07 10.23 2.15
N THR A 111 -13.29 10.06 1.63
CA THR A 111 -14.39 11.03 1.80
C THR A 111 -15.07 10.96 3.18
N ASP A 112 -15.26 9.77 3.72
CA ASP A 112 -15.95 9.51 5.00
C ASP A 112 -15.00 9.76 6.19
N TYR A 113 -13.69 9.50 6.03
CA TYR A 113 -12.69 9.73 7.09
C TYR A 113 -11.87 11.00 6.92
N THR A 114 -11.98 11.71 5.79
CA THR A 114 -11.59 13.12 5.68
C THR A 114 -12.79 13.91 5.20
N ILE A 115 -13.45 14.64 6.10
CA ILE A 115 -14.60 15.48 5.77
C ILE A 115 -14.14 16.52 4.73
N GLN A 116 -14.32 16.29 3.42
CA GLN A 116 -14.43 17.34 2.39
C GLN A 116 -14.79 16.86 0.97
N LYS A 117 -15.58 17.70 0.28
CA LYS A 117 -16.39 17.47 -0.93
C LYS A 117 -15.63 17.53 -2.28
N ASP A 118 -14.35 17.22 -2.32
CA ASP A 118 -13.58 17.27 -3.57
C ASP A 118 -12.51 16.16 -3.59
N PRO A 119 -12.53 15.21 -4.55
CA PRO A 119 -11.73 13.98 -4.51
C PRO A 119 -10.21 14.22 -4.43
N LEU A 120 -9.72 15.38 -4.89
CA LEU A 120 -8.30 15.75 -4.78
C LEU A 120 -7.94 16.49 -3.48
N PHE A 121 -8.93 17.03 -2.78
CA PHE A 121 -8.74 17.78 -1.53
C PHE A 121 -8.73 16.84 -0.32
N GLY A 122 -9.56 15.81 -0.31
CA GLY A 122 -9.50 14.72 0.69
C GLY A 122 -8.15 14.01 0.71
N LEU A 123 -7.55 13.78 -0.47
CA LEU A 123 -6.18 13.28 -0.64
C LEU A 123 -5.10 14.19 -0.02
N ASN A 124 -5.30 15.52 0.01
CA ASN A 124 -4.37 16.47 0.65
C ASN A 124 -4.59 16.57 2.17
N GLN A 125 -5.78 16.27 2.69
CA GLN A 125 -6.11 16.28 4.12
C GLN A 125 -5.77 14.94 4.82
N MET A 126 -5.85 13.83 4.08
CA MET A 126 -5.22 12.55 4.38
C MET A 126 -3.72 12.74 4.69
N ASN A 127 -3.09 13.70 4.01
CA ASN A 127 -1.73 14.18 4.25
C ASN A 127 -1.55 14.93 5.60
N THR A 128 -2.52 14.93 6.53
CA THR A 128 -2.29 15.42 7.91
C THR A 128 -2.57 14.35 8.98
N ASP A 129 -3.70 13.62 8.93
CA ASP A 129 -4.07 12.67 10.00
C ASP A 129 -3.64 11.22 9.71
N PHE A 130 -3.86 10.74 8.49
CA PHE A 130 -3.25 9.50 8.00
C PHE A 130 -1.73 9.66 7.91
N ASN A 131 -1.30 10.88 7.57
CA ASN A 131 0.06 11.36 7.74
C ASN A 131 0.48 11.54 9.20
N GLN A 132 -0.34 11.66 10.24
CA GLN A 132 0.24 11.69 11.59
C GLN A 132 0.78 10.32 11.99
N VAL A 133 0.13 9.24 11.54
CA VAL A 133 0.55 7.85 11.81
C VAL A 133 1.54 7.34 10.78
N LEU A 134 1.41 7.77 9.52
CA LEU A 134 2.43 7.54 8.53
C LEU A 134 3.64 8.47 8.68
N LEU A 135 3.55 9.78 8.88
CA LEU A 135 4.72 10.67 9.12
C LEU A 135 5.54 10.28 10.36
N GLN A 136 4.96 9.58 11.34
CA GLN A 136 5.75 8.98 12.42
C GLN A 136 6.63 7.81 11.96
N HIS A 137 6.31 7.17 10.82
CA HIS A 137 6.92 5.92 10.36
C HIS A 137 7.32 5.85 8.87
N PHE A 138 6.88 6.76 8.00
CA PHE A 138 6.87 6.72 6.53
C PHE A 138 7.24 8.10 5.96
N PRO A 139 7.76 8.16 4.72
CA PRO A 139 8.27 9.39 4.12
C PRO A 139 7.15 10.38 3.77
N LYS A 140 7.53 11.67 3.58
CA LYS A 140 6.62 12.72 3.10
C LYS A 140 5.99 12.33 1.76
N VAL A 141 4.67 12.09 1.75
CA VAL A 141 3.91 11.71 0.56
C VAL A 141 3.72 12.92 -0.37
N ARG A 142 4.10 12.78 -1.64
CA ARG A 142 3.95 13.84 -2.65
C ARG A 142 2.69 13.60 -3.48
N ARG A 143 2.13 14.67 -4.06
CA ARG A 143 0.96 14.59 -4.96
C ARG A 143 1.14 13.59 -6.11
N GLN A 144 2.37 13.43 -6.61
CA GLN A 144 2.67 12.46 -7.66
C GLN A 144 2.59 11.00 -7.19
N ASP A 145 2.89 10.74 -5.92
CA ASP A 145 2.77 9.39 -5.33
C ASP A 145 1.29 9.01 -5.19
N LEU A 146 0.43 9.98 -4.82
CA LEU A 146 -1.03 9.79 -4.79
C LEU A 146 -1.62 9.53 -6.18
N ARG A 147 -1.18 10.28 -7.20
CA ARG A 147 -1.58 10.02 -8.60
C ARG A 147 -1.16 8.64 -9.07
N LEU A 148 0.01 8.17 -8.63
CA LEU A 148 0.50 6.84 -8.96
C LEU A 148 -0.35 5.75 -8.29
N ILE A 149 -0.71 5.90 -7.01
CA ILE A 149 -1.64 4.98 -6.32
C ILE A 149 -2.95 4.83 -7.11
N TYR A 150 -3.58 5.94 -7.46
CA TYR A 150 -4.83 5.91 -8.23
C TYR A 150 -4.67 5.22 -9.59
N ARG A 151 -3.58 5.51 -10.30
CA ARG A 151 -3.29 4.87 -11.59
C ARG A 151 -3.06 3.36 -11.43
N LEU A 152 -2.28 2.94 -10.44
CA LEU A 152 -2.02 1.51 -10.22
C LEU A 152 -3.32 0.76 -9.91
N LEU A 153 -4.21 1.34 -9.10
CA LEU A 153 -5.52 0.75 -8.82
C LEU A 153 -6.40 0.67 -10.07
N SER A 154 -6.40 1.69 -10.93
CA SER A 154 -7.23 1.70 -12.15
C SER A 154 -6.70 0.79 -13.27
N LEU A 155 -5.41 0.41 -13.20
CA LEU A 155 -4.72 -0.42 -14.19
C LEU A 155 -4.56 -1.89 -13.76
N LYS A 156 -4.68 -2.22 -12.48
CA LYS A 156 -4.38 -3.56 -11.95
C LYS A 156 -5.14 -4.69 -12.64
N ASP A 157 -6.43 -4.49 -12.94
CA ASP A 157 -7.28 -5.45 -13.66
C ASP A 157 -7.59 -4.99 -15.09
N ALA A 158 -6.89 -3.97 -15.58
CA ALA A 158 -7.10 -3.45 -16.92
C ALA A 158 -6.56 -4.43 -17.97
N LYS A 159 -7.21 -4.46 -19.14
CA LYS A 159 -6.69 -5.18 -20.30
C LYS A 159 -5.39 -4.54 -20.76
N ALA A 160 -4.48 -5.34 -21.32
CA ALA A 160 -3.18 -4.89 -21.85
C ALA A 160 -3.29 -3.63 -22.71
N ALA A 161 -4.27 -3.57 -23.63
CA ALA A 161 -4.48 -2.39 -24.47
C ALA A 161 -4.72 -1.08 -23.69
N LYS A 162 -5.44 -1.14 -22.56
CA LYS A 162 -5.69 0.03 -21.70
C LYS A 162 -4.45 0.40 -20.87
N ILE A 163 -3.67 -0.60 -20.46
CA ILE A 163 -2.38 -0.38 -19.80
C ILE A 163 -1.44 0.34 -20.76
N ASP A 164 -1.29 -0.18 -21.98
CA ASP A 164 -0.44 0.41 -23.02
C ASP A 164 -0.88 1.84 -23.37
N GLU A 165 -2.18 2.07 -23.54
CA GLU A 165 -2.75 3.40 -23.77
C GLU A 165 -2.34 4.38 -22.67
N GLU A 166 -2.60 4.05 -21.40
CA GLU A 166 -2.23 4.91 -20.26
C GLU A 166 -0.71 5.15 -20.22
N LEU A 167 0.11 4.10 -20.39
CA LEU A 167 1.58 4.21 -20.35
C LEU A 167 2.13 5.14 -21.45
N THR A 168 1.54 5.17 -22.65
CA THR A 168 1.98 6.04 -23.74
C THR A 168 1.73 7.53 -23.48
N THR A 169 0.77 7.87 -22.60
CA THR A 169 0.48 9.27 -22.23
C THR A 169 1.47 9.83 -21.20
N LEU A 170 2.26 8.98 -20.55
CA LEU A 170 3.15 9.36 -19.45
C LEU A 170 4.53 9.79 -19.97
N ASN A 171 5.14 10.75 -19.26
CA ASN A 171 6.56 11.03 -19.44
C ASN A 171 7.42 9.81 -19.00
N GLU A 172 8.63 9.72 -19.54
CA GLU A 172 9.49 8.55 -19.36
C GLU A 172 9.75 8.18 -17.88
N PRO A 173 10.08 9.11 -16.97
CA PRO A 173 10.27 8.76 -15.55
C PRO A 173 9.01 8.19 -14.90
N THR A 174 7.84 8.79 -15.17
CA THR A 174 6.57 8.35 -14.59
C THR A 174 6.15 6.99 -15.16
N ARG A 175 6.37 6.78 -16.47
CA ARG A 175 6.10 5.52 -17.14
C ARG A 175 6.93 4.39 -16.54
N LYS A 176 8.26 4.54 -16.48
CA LYS A 176 9.17 3.53 -15.90
C LYS A 176 8.79 3.16 -14.46
N ARG A 177 8.46 4.16 -13.65
CA ARG A 177 8.03 3.94 -12.26
C ARG A 177 6.68 3.21 -12.17
N THR A 178 5.75 3.54 -13.06
CA THR A 178 4.44 2.87 -13.13
C THR A 178 4.60 1.42 -13.58
N GLU A 179 5.37 1.17 -14.63
CA GLU A 179 5.69 -0.18 -15.13
C GLU A 179 6.35 -1.03 -14.04
N LEU A 180 7.33 -0.47 -13.31
CA LEU A 180 7.98 -1.17 -12.22
C LEU A 180 6.95 -1.64 -11.19
N LEU A 181 6.11 -0.73 -10.68
CA LEU A 181 5.17 -1.06 -9.60
C LEU A 181 3.95 -1.87 -10.07
N LEU A 182 3.57 -1.83 -11.35
CA LEU A 182 2.52 -2.70 -11.90
C LEU A 182 2.96 -4.17 -11.98
N ASN A 183 4.26 -4.40 -12.17
CA ASN A 183 4.82 -5.74 -12.33
C ASN A 183 5.21 -6.41 -11.00
N LEU A 184 4.98 -5.74 -9.87
CA LEU A 184 5.23 -6.22 -8.51
C LEU A 184 3.94 -6.68 -7.83
#